data_AF-A0A3C1YX60-F1
#
_entry.id   AF-A0A3C1YX60-F1
#
_cell.length_a   1.000
_cell.length_b   1.000
_cell.length_c   1.000
_cell.angle_alpha   90.00
_cell.angle_beta   90.00
_cell.angle_gamma   90.00
#
_symmetry.space_group_name_H-M   'P 1'
#
loop_
_entity.id
_entity.type
_entity.pdbx_description
1 polymer ?
#
loop_
_entity_poly.entity_id
_entity_poly.type
_entity_poly.pdbx_seq_one_letter_code
_entity_poly.pdbx_strand_id
1 'polypeptide(L)'
;ALLSLGWVPCECRPGWDLLVPTLSAAGRLVTLWQGGTKLGWLAAECRHYGRQLFPDARIEPSSASNEAADVVERDEVLTRVVLGWMESIGPTTAEALAARLHLSTQDVDGAMLRLEAQGHVLRGRFSLHASRTTSDVVEWCHRRLLARIHRLTIGRLRKEIEPVTAAEYMRFLFQWQRAAPGARLHGEAGLLEVVKQLGGFEAAGSAWESQILRVRMAKYQPEWLDRLCLSGAVMWGRLTPHPRLMQELSAGPGRRVVPTRVAPVSLFAREDASVLLAATGEELARLDLSSKLSAPAQAIRRCLQDRGASFFSELLHGTRLLASEVEDGVWELVAAGLVTADGFDNLRALIDPKRRRAEASDRSRRPRHVGGRWSLLRPTASSPDARATAEAGERVARQLLQRYGVVFRDLLARESIVSSWRDLLVCYRRLE
;
A
#
# COMPACT_ATOMS: atom_id res chain seq x y z
N ALA A 1 -31.21 -19.45 -28.21
CA ALA A 1 -30.23 -20.48 -27.84
C ALA A 1 -30.17 -21.57 -28.91
N LEU A 2 -31.23 -22.37 -29.12
CA LEU A 2 -31.22 -23.40 -30.19
C LEU A 2 -31.04 -22.82 -31.60
N LEU A 3 -31.79 -21.77 -31.94
CA LEU A 3 -31.66 -21.07 -33.23
C LEU A 3 -30.29 -20.40 -33.43
N SER A 4 -29.63 -19.97 -32.35
CA SER A 4 -28.35 -19.28 -32.41
C SER A 4 -27.16 -20.23 -32.42
N LEU A 5 -27.24 -21.36 -31.70
CA LEU A 5 -26.17 -22.36 -31.63
C LEU A 5 -26.23 -23.36 -32.79
N GLY A 6 -27.39 -23.52 -33.42
CA GLY A 6 -27.61 -24.43 -34.54
C GLY A 6 -27.65 -25.91 -34.14
N TRP A 7 -26.82 -26.35 -33.19
CA TRP A 7 -26.75 -27.71 -32.63
C TRP A 7 -26.36 -27.67 -31.15
N VAL A 8 -27.05 -28.41 -30.30
CA VAL A 8 -26.77 -28.48 -28.86
C VAL A 8 -26.75 -29.93 -28.37
N PRO A 9 -25.57 -30.49 -28.04
CA PRO A 9 -25.44 -31.79 -27.40
C PRO A 9 -26.08 -31.86 -26.02
N CYS A 10 -26.57 -33.04 -25.63
CA CYS A 10 -27.24 -33.25 -24.35
C CYS A 10 -26.39 -32.85 -23.14
N GLU A 11 -25.09 -33.15 -23.18
CA GLU A 11 -24.15 -32.93 -22.09
C GLU A 11 -23.88 -31.45 -21.79
N CYS A 12 -24.05 -30.58 -22.79
CA CYS A 12 -23.69 -29.17 -22.67
C CYS A 12 -24.68 -28.36 -21.83
N ARG A 13 -25.90 -28.86 -21.62
CA ARG A 13 -26.99 -28.13 -20.94
C ARG A 13 -27.82 -29.08 -20.05
N PRO A 14 -27.25 -29.58 -18.93
CA PRO A 14 -28.01 -30.32 -17.94
C PRO A 14 -29.17 -29.45 -17.42
N GLY A 15 -30.40 -29.96 -17.49
CA GLY A 15 -31.61 -29.26 -17.05
C GLY A 15 -32.48 -28.69 -18.17
N TRP A 16 -32.05 -28.74 -19.43
CA TRP A 16 -32.94 -28.42 -20.56
C TRP A 16 -34.06 -29.45 -20.74
N ASP A 17 -33.94 -30.64 -20.14
CA ASP A 17 -34.99 -31.66 -20.14
C ASP A 17 -36.32 -31.20 -19.51
N LEU A 18 -36.32 -30.13 -18.70
CA LEU A 18 -37.55 -29.51 -18.20
C LEU A 18 -38.26 -28.63 -19.25
N LEU A 19 -37.52 -28.09 -20.22
CA LEU A 19 -38.03 -27.22 -21.29
C LEU A 19 -38.33 -28.00 -22.58
N VAL A 20 -37.67 -29.15 -22.75
CA VAL A 20 -37.79 -30.03 -23.93
C VAL A 20 -39.23 -30.50 -24.17
N PRO A 21 -40.02 -30.98 -23.18
CA PRO A 21 -41.39 -31.42 -23.40
C PRO A 21 -42.29 -30.31 -23.95
N THR A 22 -42.18 -29.10 -23.39
CA THR A 22 -42.97 -27.93 -23.82
C THR A 22 -42.60 -27.51 -25.25
N LEU A 23 -41.31 -27.49 -25.58
CA LEU A 23 -40.84 -27.11 -26.92
C LEU A 23 -41.13 -28.19 -27.97
N SER A 24 -41.11 -29.46 -27.57
CA SER A 24 -41.48 -30.59 -28.42
C SER A 24 -42.99 -30.60 -28.69
N ALA A 25 -43.83 -30.34 -27.68
CA ALA A 25 -45.28 -30.23 -27.84
C ALA A 25 -45.68 -29.07 -28.75
N ALA A 26 -44.93 -27.96 -28.72
CA ALA A 26 -45.11 -26.82 -29.61
C ALA A 26 -44.53 -27.05 -31.03
N GLY A 27 -43.90 -28.18 -31.31
CA GLY A 27 -43.31 -28.48 -32.62
C GLY A 27 -42.06 -27.66 -32.97
N ARG A 28 -41.40 -27.04 -31.98
CA ARG A 28 -40.27 -26.10 -32.18
C ARG A 28 -38.90 -26.73 -31.94
N LEU A 29 -38.88 -28.00 -31.55
CA LEU A 29 -37.68 -28.74 -31.18
C LEU A 29 -37.60 -30.04 -31.96
N VAL A 30 -36.38 -30.36 -32.38
CA VAL A 30 -36.05 -31.64 -32.99
C VAL A 30 -34.95 -32.30 -32.15
N THR A 31 -35.11 -33.59 -31.88
CA THR A 31 -34.13 -34.40 -31.13
C THR A 31 -33.39 -35.33 -32.08
N LEU A 32 -32.08 -35.39 -31.93
CA LEU A 32 -31.21 -36.31 -32.67
C LEU A 32 -30.86 -37.53 -31.81
N TRP A 33 -30.99 -38.71 -32.41
CA TRP A 33 -30.71 -40.00 -31.80
C TRP A 33 -29.71 -40.77 -32.65
N GLN A 34 -28.75 -41.44 -32.03
CA GLN A 34 -27.86 -42.38 -32.71
C GLN A 34 -28.02 -43.75 -32.03
N GLY A 35 -28.60 -44.70 -32.76
CA GLY A 35 -29.09 -45.94 -32.16
C GLY A 35 -30.14 -45.66 -31.08
N GLY A 36 -29.89 -46.12 -29.85
CA GLY A 36 -30.75 -45.87 -28.69
C GLY A 36 -30.35 -44.67 -27.82
N THR A 37 -29.27 -43.96 -28.17
CA THR A 37 -28.74 -42.86 -27.36
C THR A 37 -29.14 -41.50 -27.93
N LYS A 38 -29.64 -40.62 -27.05
CA LYS A 38 -29.98 -39.24 -27.38
C LYS A 38 -28.70 -38.41 -27.49
N LEU A 39 -28.43 -37.87 -28.68
CA LEU A 39 -27.23 -37.04 -28.93
C LEU A 39 -27.44 -35.59 -28.49
N GLY A 40 -28.62 -35.02 -28.77
CA GLY A 40 -28.85 -33.60 -28.56
C GLY A 40 -30.08 -33.05 -29.25
N TRP A 41 -30.12 -31.73 -29.36
CA TRP A 41 -31.28 -30.97 -29.83
C TRP A 41 -30.93 -29.97 -30.93
N LEU A 42 -31.91 -29.77 -31.82
CA LEU A 42 -31.94 -28.79 -32.88
C LEU A 42 -33.23 -27.96 -32.76
N ALA A 43 -33.22 -26.74 -33.27
CA ALA A 43 -34.47 -26.03 -33.57
C ALA A 43 -35.18 -26.72 -34.74
N ALA A 44 -36.51 -26.73 -34.76
CA ALA A 44 -37.27 -27.37 -35.84
C ALA A 44 -36.94 -26.77 -37.22
N GLU A 45 -36.67 -25.47 -37.26
CA GLU A 45 -36.25 -24.72 -38.45
C GLU A 45 -34.86 -25.14 -38.95
N CYS A 46 -34.01 -25.68 -38.07
CA CYS A 46 -32.67 -26.17 -38.38
C CYS A 46 -32.61 -27.70 -38.57
N ARG A 47 -33.75 -28.36 -38.80
CA ARG A 47 -33.82 -29.82 -38.96
C ARG A 47 -32.86 -30.37 -40.00
N HIS A 48 -32.67 -29.65 -41.11
CA HIS A 48 -31.77 -30.03 -42.20
C HIS A 48 -30.30 -30.11 -41.75
N TYR A 49 -29.89 -29.37 -40.72
CA TYR A 49 -28.53 -29.45 -40.15
C TYR A 49 -28.25 -30.83 -39.56
N GLY A 50 -29.26 -31.47 -38.97
CA GLY A 50 -29.09 -32.80 -38.37
C GLY A 50 -28.67 -33.85 -39.39
N ARG A 51 -29.27 -33.83 -40.59
CA ARG A 51 -28.91 -34.75 -41.68
C ARG A 51 -27.49 -34.50 -42.21
N GLN A 52 -27.09 -33.22 -42.29
CA GLN A 52 -25.78 -32.84 -42.80
C GLN A 52 -24.64 -33.14 -41.81
N LEU A 53 -24.88 -32.91 -40.51
CA LEU A 53 -23.88 -33.14 -39.46
C LEU A 53 -23.74 -34.64 -39.12
N PHE A 54 -24.87 -35.34 -38.99
CA PHE A 54 -24.93 -36.74 -38.57
C PHE A 54 -25.81 -37.57 -39.54
N PRO A 55 -25.25 -38.05 -40.66
CA PRO A 55 -26.01 -38.80 -41.67
C PRO A 55 -26.74 -40.05 -41.12
N ASP A 56 -26.14 -40.72 -40.13
CA ASP A 56 -26.67 -41.96 -39.53
C ASP A 56 -27.63 -41.72 -38.35
N ALA A 57 -27.92 -40.46 -38.00
CA ALA A 57 -28.77 -40.13 -36.86
C ALA A 57 -30.27 -40.12 -37.22
N ARG A 58 -31.09 -40.70 -36.35
CA ARG A 58 -32.55 -40.63 -36.41
C ARG A 58 -33.04 -39.30 -35.85
N ILE A 59 -33.95 -38.65 -36.57
CA ILE A 59 -34.46 -37.31 -36.25
C ILE A 59 -35.93 -37.40 -35.80
N GLU A 60 -36.24 -36.98 -34.57
CA GLU A 60 -37.60 -37.01 -34.01
C GLU A 60 -38.10 -35.60 -33.61
N PRO A 61 -39.39 -35.26 -33.81
CA PRO A 61 -40.46 -36.09 -34.40
C PRO A 61 -40.27 -36.30 -35.91
N SER A 62 -40.77 -37.42 -36.45
CA SER A 62 -40.79 -37.71 -37.90
C SER A 62 -41.96 -37.01 -38.59
N SER A 63 -42.13 -35.70 -38.38
CA SER A 63 -43.14 -34.93 -39.11
C SER A 63 -42.66 -34.64 -40.54
N ALA A 64 -43.52 -34.91 -41.52
CA ALA A 64 -43.30 -34.60 -42.92
C ALA A 64 -43.55 -33.10 -43.18
N SER A 65 -42.69 -32.23 -42.68
CA SER A 65 -42.67 -30.83 -43.13
C SER A 65 -41.86 -30.77 -44.43
N ASN A 66 -42.61 -30.75 -45.52
CA ASN A 66 -42.19 -30.51 -46.89
C ASN A 66 -41.90 -29.00 -47.02
N GLU A 67 -40.66 -28.59 -46.84
CA GLU A 67 -40.21 -27.26 -47.26
C GLU A 67 -38.94 -27.46 -48.10
N ALA A 68 -38.94 -26.83 -49.26
CA ALA A 68 -37.84 -26.80 -50.21
C ALA A 68 -36.58 -26.27 -49.50
N ALA A 69 -35.80 -27.18 -48.92
CA ALA A 69 -34.54 -26.84 -48.32
C ALA A 69 -33.58 -26.54 -49.48
N ASP A 70 -33.14 -25.29 -49.57
CA ASP A 70 -31.86 -24.96 -50.20
C ASP A 70 -30.87 -26.08 -49.84
N VAL A 71 -30.21 -26.63 -50.84
CA VAL A 71 -29.16 -27.64 -50.64
C VAL A 71 -27.99 -26.90 -50.00
N VAL A 72 -28.08 -26.67 -48.69
CA VAL A 72 -27.02 -26.05 -47.90
C VAL A 72 -25.94 -27.11 -47.75
N GLU A 73 -24.77 -26.80 -48.30
CA GLU A 73 -23.59 -27.64 -48.22
C GLU A 73 -23.20 -27.90 -46.76
N ARG A 74 -22.69 -29.10 -46.47
CA ARG A 74 -22.28 -29.50 -45.10
C ARG A 74 -21.31 -28.49 -44.48
N ASP A 75 -20.41 -27.93 -45.28
CA ASP A 75 -19.44 -26.93 -44.86
C ASP A 75 -20.07 -25.63 -44.35
N GLU A 76 -21.18 -25.19 -44.95
CA GLU A 76 -21.91 -24.00 -44.55
C GLU A 76 -22.64 -24.23 -43.22
N VAL A 77 -23.25 -25.41 -43.05
CA VAL A 77 -23.85 -25.84 -41.78
C VAL A 77 -22.81 -25.85 -40.65
N LEU A 78 -21.65 -26.45 -40.88
CA LEU A 78 -20.54 -26.50 -39.92
C LEU A 78 -20.09 -25.08 -39.52
N THR A 79 -19.92 -24.21 -40.52
CA THR A 79 -19.51 -22.81 -40.30
C THR A 79 -20.51 -22.07 -39.42
N ARG A 80 -21.82 -22.26 -39.65
CA ARG A 80 -22.86 -21.59 -38.86
C ARG A 80 -22.98 -22.12 -37.43
N VAL A 81 -22.88 -23.43 -37.23
CA VAL A 81 -22.89 -24.04 -35.89
C VAL A 81 -21.66 -23.58 -35.10
N VAL A 82 -20.46 -23.69 -35.68
CA VAL A 82 -19.23 -23.25 -35.03
C VAL A 82 -19.29 -21.76 -34.68
N LEU A 83 -19.77 -20.90 -35.58
CA LEU A 83 -19.95 -19.48 -35.31
C LEU A 83 -20.88 -19.23 -34.11
N GLY A 84 -22.05 -19.87 -34.09
CA GLY A 84 -23.02 -19.74 -33.00
C GLY A 84 -22.44 -20.09 -31.63
N TRP A 85 -21.62 -21.15 -31.59
CA TRP A 85 -20.89 -21.54 -30.39
C TRP A 85 -19.79 -20.55 -30.04
N MET A 86 -19.00 -20.09 -31.00
CA MET A 86 -17.94 -19.10 -30.79
C MET A 86 -18.47 -17.74 -30.30
N GLU A 87 -19.72 -17.38 -30.62
CA GLU A 87 -20.38 -16.19 -30.05
C GLU A 87 -20.82 -16.36 -28.59
N SER A 88 -20.79 -17.60 -28.07
CA SER A 88 -21.29 -17.96 -26.75
C SER A 88 -20.22 -18.50 -25.78
N ILE A 89 -19.01 -18.81 -26.28
CA ILE A 89 -17.91 -19.37 -25.48
C ILE A 89 -16.66 -18.48 -25.55
N GLY A 90 -15.86 -18.51 -24.49
CA GLY A 90 -14.55 -17.84 -24.46
C GLY A 90 -13.49 -18.54 -25.33
N PRO A 91 -12.20 -18.19 -25.17
CA PRO A 91 -11.12 -18.88 -25.86
C PRO A 91 -11.20 -20.40 -25.68
N THR A 92 -11.12 -21.14 -26.79
CA THR A 92 -11.17 -22.61 -26.82
C THR A 92 -10.25 -23.15 -27.91
N THR A 93 -9.79 -24.38 -27.76
CA THR A 93 -9.07 -25.11 -28.82
C THR A 93 -10.09 -25.77 -29.77
N ALA A 94 -9.70 -26.03 -31.01
CA ALA A 94 -10.55 -26.76 -31.97
C ALA A 94 -10.90 -28.17 -31.47
N GLU A 95 -9.93 -28.89 -30.88
CA GLU A 95 -10.13 -30.22 -30.29
C GLU A 95 -11.21 -30.22 -29.20
N ALA A 96 -11.11 -29.32 -28.23
CA ALA A 96 -12.12 -29.19 -27.17
C ALA A 96 -13.52 -28.83 -27.70
N LEU A 97 -13.61 -28.03 -28.78
CA LEU A 97 -14.90 -27.71 -29.39
C LEU A 97 -15.45 -28.89 -30.19
N ALA A 98 -14.60 -29.61 -30.94
CA ALA A 98 -14.98 -30.80 -31.69
C ALA A 98 -15.51 -31.90 -30.76
N ALA A 99 -14.77 -32.19 -29.68
CA ALA A 99 -15.20 -33.12 -28.64
C ALA A 99 -16.54 -32.70 -28.02
N ARG A 100 -16.71 -31.40 -27.75
CA ARG A 100 -17.96 -30.85 -27.19
C ARG A 100 -19.14 -31.03 -28.13
N LEU A 101 -18.97 -30.84 -29.44
CA LEU A 101 -20.04 -30.91 -30.44
C LEU A 101 -20.30 -32.31 -30.98
N HIS A 102 -19.49 -33.31 -30.57
CA HIS A 102 -19.41 -34.64 -31.17
C HIS A 102 -19.13 -34.59 -32.69
N LEU A 103 -18.28 -33.64 -33.11
CA LEU A 103 -17.84 -33.47 -34.51
C LEU A 103 -16.37 -33.85 -34.66
N SER A 104 -15.92 -34.05 -35.90
CA SER A 104 -14.50 -34.30 -36.17
C SER A 104 -13.68 -33.01 -35.98
N THR A 105 -12.44 -33.13 -35.50
CA THR A 105 -11.55 -31.97 -35.35
C THR A 105 -11.27 -31.31 -36.70
N GLN A 106 -11.17 -32.09 -37.78
CA GLN A 106 -10.96 -31.58 -39.14
C GLN A 106 -12.13 -30.69 -39.61
N ASP A 107 -13.37 -31.10 -39.36
CA ASP A 107 -14.57 -30.33 -39.71
C ASP A 107 -14.60 -28.98 -38.96
N VAL A 108 -14.24 -28.99 -37.67
CA VAL A 108 -14.20 -27.78 -36.84
C VAL A 108 -13.05 -26.86 -37.24
N ASP A 109 -11.85 -27.39 -37.52
CA ASP A 109 -10.72 -26.60 -38.01
C ASP A 109 -11.02 -25.94 -39.35
N GLY A 110 -11.64 -26.68 -40.29
CA GLY A 110 -12.07 -26.12 -41.58
C GLY A 110 -13.06 -24.98 -41.41
N ALA A 111 -14.05 -25.13 -40.51
CA ALA A 111 -14.99 -24.07 -40.18
C ALA A 111 -14.30 -22.86 -39.51
N MET A 112 -13.35 -23.08 -38.58
CA MET A 112 -12.59 -22.00 -37.93
C MET A 112 -11.77 -21.18 -38.93
N LEU A 113 -11.10 -21.85 -39.88
CA LEU A 113 -10.32 -21.17 -40.92
C LEU A 113 -11.20 -20.31 -41.82
N ARG A 114 -12.40 -20.78 -42.19
CA ARG A 114 -13.38 -19.98 -42.93
C ARG A 114 -13.86 -18.77 -42.13
N LEU A 115 -14.15 -18.96 -40.84
CA LEU A 115 -14.58 -17.88 -39.95
C LEU A 115 -13.47 -16.85 -39.67
N GLU A 116 -12.21 -17.29 -39.65
CA GLU A 116 -11.05 -16.41 -39.57
C GLU A 116 -10.92 -15.57 -40.85
N ALA A 117 -11.04 -16.19 -42.03
CA ALA A 117 -11.01 -15.48 -43.31
C ALA A 117 -12.12 -14.42 -43.43
N GLN A 118 -13.30 -14.69 -42.84
CA GLN A 118 -14.42 -13.75 -42.74
C GLN A 118 -14.24 -12.70 -41.62
N GLY A 119 -13.22 -12.85 -40.75
CA GLY A 119 -12.91 -11.91 -39.67
C GLY A 119 -13.78 -12.05 -38.41
N HIS A 120 -14.54 -13.15 -38.27
CA HIS A 120 -15.37 -13.41 -37.09
C HIS A 120 -14.56 -13.91 -35.90
N VAL A 121 -13.60 -14.80 -36.14
CA VAL A 121 -12.80 -15.47 -35.11
C VAL A 121 -11.32 -15.10 -35.27
N LEU A 122 -10.60 -15.07 -34.15
CA LEU A 122 -9.15 -14.84 -34.10
C LEU A 122 -8.45 -16.08 -33.54
N ARG A 123 -7.34 -16.47 -34.17
CA ARG A 123 -6.39 -17.45 -33.62
C ARG A 123 -5.34 -16.77 -32.75
N GLY A 124 -4.97 -17.41 -31.65
CA GLY A 124 -3.95 -16.88 -30.73
C GLY A 124 -3.81 -17.71 -29.47
N ARG A 125 -3.22 -17.11 -28.43
CA ARG A 125 -3.08 -17.70 -27.09
C ARG A 125 -3.65 -16.70 -26.10
N PHE A 126 -4.85 -16.95 -25.60
CA PHE A 126 -5.61 -15.99 -24.82
C PHE A 126 -5.74 -16.40 -23.35
N SER A 127 -5.61 -17.69 -23.02
CA SER A 127 -5.65 -18.18 -21.64
C SER A 127 -4.28 -18.10 -20.95
N LEU A 128 -4.30 -17.80 -19.64
CA LEU A 128 -3.08 -17.71 -18.80
C LEU A 128 -2.27 -19.01 -18.76
N HIS A 129 -2.93 -20.17 -18.93
CA HIS A 129 -2.26 -21.47 -18.98
C HIS A 129 -1.55 -21.68 -20.32
N ALA A 130 -2.15 -21.30 -21.45
CA ALA A 130 -1.50 -21.34 -22.78
C ALA A 130 -0.37 -20.29 -22.93
N SER A 131 -0.42 -19.19 -22.18
CA SER A 131 0.62 -18.14 -22.22
C SER A 131 1.82 -18.42 -21.30
N ARG A 132 1.64 -19.20 -20.23
CA ARG A 132 2.69 -19.51 -19.23
C ARG A 132 3.33 -20.88 -19.38
N THR A 133 2.60 -21.86 -19.92
CA THR A 133 3.16 -23.17 -20.23
C THR A 133 3.74 -23.13 -21.64
N THR A 134 4.84 -23.84 -21.90
CA THR A 134 5.38 -24.08 -23.26
C THR A 134 4.46 -24.98 -24.11
N SER A 135 3.15 -24.97 -23.84
CA SER A 135 2.15 -25.66 -24.62
C SER A 135 1.81 -24.77 -25.82
N ASP A 136 2.24 -25.19 -27.01
CA ASP A 136 2.13 -24.42 -28.25
C ASP A 136 0.72 -24.42 -28.86
N VAL A 137 -0.30 -24.77 -28.05
CA VAL A 137 -1.65 -25.05 -28.52
C VAL A 137 -2.37 -23.76 -28.90
N VAL A 138 -2.88 -23.71 -30.12
CA VAL A 138 -3.60 -22.57 -30.69
C VAL A 138 -5.04 -22.54 -30.17
N GLU A 139 -5.46 -21.39 -29.65
CA GLU A 139 -6.83 -21.12 -29.24
C GLU A 139 -7.53 -20.22 -30.25
N TRP A 140 -8.84 -20.39 -30.36
CA TRP A 140 -9.74 -19.61 -31.18
C TRP A 140 -10.68 -18.82 -30.27
N CYS A 141 -10.96 -17.56 -30.60
CA CYS A 141 -11.94 -16.75 -29.89
C CYS A 141 -12.67 -15.79 -30.83
N HIS A 142 -13.99 -15.62 -30.64
CA HIS A 142 -14.75 -14.64 -31.41
C HIS A 142 -14.29 -13.22 -31.10
N ARG A 143 -14.06 -12.41 -32.16
CA ARG A 143 -13.43 -11.08 -32.05
C ARG A 143 -14.17 -10.15 -31.09
N ARG A 144 -15.51 -10.11 -31.15
CA ARG A 144 -16.32 -9.24 -30.28
C ARG A 144 -16.28 -9.69 -28.81
N LEU A 145 -16.25 -11.00 -28.57
CA LEU A 145 -16.14 -11.54 -27.21
C LEU A 145 -14.76 -11.26 -26.63
N LEU A 146 -13.70 -11.47 -27.40
CA LEU A 146 -12.33 -11.16 -26.97
C LEU A 146 -12.18 -9.68 -26.60
N ALA A 147 -12.69 -8.77 -27.44
CA ALA A 147 -12.69 -7.33 -27.15
C ALA A 147 -13.50 -6.98 -25.89
N ARG A 148 -14.61 -7.69 -25.63
CA ARG A 148 -15.42 -7.51 -24.42
C ARG A 148 -14.69 -8.02 -23.18
N ILE A 149 -14.08 -9.22 -23.24
CA ILE A 149 -13.27 -9.79 -22.16
C ILE A 149 -12.16 -8.80 -21.80
N HIS A 150 -11.39 -8.34 -22.79
CA HIS A 150 -10.30 -7.39 -22.58
C HIS A 150 -10.77 -6.08 -21.93
N ARG A 151 -11.87 -5.48 -22.42
CA ARG A 151 -12.44 -4.25 -21.85
C ARG A 151 -12.90 -4.43 -20.41
N LEU A 152 -13.53 -5.56 -20.09
CA LEU A 152 -13.98 -5.87 -18.73
C LEU A 152 -12.77 -6.10 -17.79
N THR A 153 -11.72 -6.79 -18.26
CA THR A 153 -10.48 -6.97 -17.51
C THR A 153 -9.80 -5.62 -17.22
N ILE A 154 -9.65 -4.76 -18.22
CA ILE A 154 -9.10 -3.40 -18.02
C ILE A 154 -9.99 -2.60 -17.08
N GLY A 155 -11.31 -2.65 -17.25
CA GLY A 155 -12.25 -1.94 -16.39
C GLY A 155 -12.14 -2.37 -14.93
N ARG A 156 -11.95 -3.67 -14.67
CA ARG A 156 -11.72 -4.20 -13.32
C ARG A 156 -10.39 -3.74 -12.74
N LEU A 157 -9.30 -3.85 -13.50
CA LEU A 157 -7.98 -3.38 -13.08
C LEU A 157 -7.96 -1.86 -12.81
N ARG A 158 -8.68 -1.07 -13.60
CA ARG A 158 -8.83 0.37 -13.37
C ARG A 158 -9.64 0.69 -12.12
N LYS A 159 -10.70 -0.08 -11.83
CA LYS A 159 -11.48 0.06 -10.59
C LYS A 159 -10.67 -0.29 -9.34
N GLU A 160 -9.74 -1.25 -9.45
CA GLU A 160 -8.81 -1.60 -8.37
C GLU A 160 -7.80 -0.46 -8.10
N ILE A 161 -7.61 0.47 -9.04
CA ILE A 161 -6.68 1.61 -8.97
C ILE A 161 -7.45 2.96 -8.92
N GLU A 162 -8.76 2.93 -8.63
CA GLU A 162 -9.57 4.16 -8.64
C GLU A 162 -9.13 5.11 -7.50
N PRO A 163 -8.85 6.40 -7.80
CA PRO A 163 -8.45 7.36 -6.79
C PRO A 163 -9.57 7.56 -5.78
N VAL A 164 -9.27 7.33 -4.51
CA VAL A 164 -10.20 7.57 -3.40
C VAL A 164 -10.41 9.06 -3.18
N THR A 165 -11.58 9.43 -2.68
CA THR A 165 -11.86 10.82 -2.30
C THR A 165 -10.98 11.26 -1.14
N ALA A 166 -10.70 12.56 -1.03
CA ALA A 166 -9.95 13.11 0.11
C ALA A 166 -10.62 12.77 1.46
N ALA A 167 -11.95 12.70 1.50
CA ALA A 167 -12.70 12.33 2.70
C ALA A 167 -12.46 10.87 3.11
N GLU A 168 -12.41 9.94 2.15
CA GLU A 168 -12.09 8.53 2.40
C GLU A 168 -10.65 8.38 2.87
N TYR A 169 -9.71 9.06 2.22
CA TYR A 169 -8.31 9.07 2.65
C TYR A 169 -8.16 9.60 4.09
N MET A 170 -8.86 10.67 4.46
CA MET A 170 -8.81 11.19 5.84
C MET A 170 -9.41 10.22 6.86
N ARG A 171 -10.51 9.52 6.53
CA ARG A 171 -11.08 8.48 7.41
C ARG A 171 -10.10 7.32 7.60
N PHE A 172 -9.50 6.86 6.50
CA PHE A 172 -8.44 5.86 6.54
C PHE A 172 -7.29 6.33 7.42
N LEU A 173 -6.79 7.55 7.23
CA LEU A 173 -5.64 8.08 7.97
C LEU A 173 -5.92 8.20 9.47
N PHE A 174 -7.12 8.64 9.87
CA PHE A 174 -7.49 8.70 11.30
C PHE A 174 -7.57 7.32 11.94
N GLN A 175 -8.01 6.30 11.21
CA GLN A 175 -7.99 4.91 11.71
C GLN A 175 -6.56 4.35 11.74
N TRP A 176 -5.81 4.55 10.65
CA TRP A 176 -4.43 4.11 10.49
C TRP A 176 -3.52 4.67 11.58
N GLN A 177 -3.60 5.97 11.85
CA GLN A 177 -2.82 6.65 12.89
C GLN A 177 -3.45 6.57 14.28
N ARG A 178 -4.43 5.68 14.50
CA ARG A 178 -5.06 5.42 15.80
C ARG A 178 -5.79 6.62 16.43
N ALA A 179 -6.08 7.67 15.65
CA ALA A 179 -6.74 8.89 16.13
C ALA A 179 -8.27 8.77 16.24
N ALA A 180 -8.87 7.79 15.57
CA ALA A 180 -10.29 7.49 15.67
C ALA A 180 -10.63 6.77 17.01
N PRO A 181 -11.77 7.04 17.68
CA PRO A 181 -12.10 6.45 18.99
C PRO A 181 -12.02 4.92 19.06
N GLY A 182 -12.40 4.21 18.00
CA GLY A 182 -12.34 2.73 17.93
C GLY A 182 -10.96 2.17 17.58
N ALA A 183 -10.00 3.01 17.20
CA ALA A 183 -8.65 2.60 16.82
C ALA A 183 -7.59 2.90 17.90
N ARG A 184 -7.98 3.52 19.04
CA ARG A 184 -7.03 3.92 20.09
C ARG A 184 -6.38 2.72 20.75
N LEU A 185 -5.08 2.80 20.96
CA LEU A 185 -4.31 1.77 21.64
C LEU A 185 -4.29 2.00 23.16
N HIS A 186 -3.83 1.00 23.91
CA HIS A 186 -3.81 1.00 25.37
C HIS A 186 -2.46 0.51 25.90
N GLY A 187 -2.09 1.00 27.09
CA GLY A 187 -0.90 0.55 27.79
C GLY A 187 0.42 0.95 27.13
N GLU A 188 1.51 0.42 27.67
CA GLU A 188 2.87 0.76 27.27
C GLU A 188 3.26 0.20 25.89
N ALA A 189 2.86 -1.04 25.59
CA ALA A 189 3.11 -1.66 24.29
C ALA A 189 2.41 -0.89 23.15
N GLY A 190 1.17 -0.46 23.37
CA GLY A 190 0.43 0.37 22.42
C GLY A 190 1.07 1.74 22.21
N LEU A 191 1.61 2.34 23.28
CA LEU A 191 2.35 3.60 23.17
C LEU A 191 3.62 3.44 22.31
N LEU A 192 4.36 2.34 22.48
CA LEU A 192 5.53 2.05 21.65
C LEU A 192 5.15 1.89 20.18
N GLU A 193 4.01 1.27 19.86
CA GLU A 193 3.51 1.16 18.48
C GLU A 193 3.19 2.54 17.89
N VAL A 194 2.53 3.42 18.64
CA VAL A 194 2.25 4.80 18.21
C VAL A 194 3.56 5.59 17.98
N VAL A 195 4.53 5.46 18.89
CA VAL A 195 5.83 6.12 18.75
C VAL A 195 6.60 5.60 17.55
N LYS A 196 6.60 4.28 17.31
CA LYS A 196 7.19 3.68 16.10
C LYS A 196 6.51 4.20 14.84
N GLN A 197 5.19 4.29 14.82
CA GLN A 197 4.44 4.80 13.67
C GLN A 197 4.75 6.28 13.37
N LEU A 198 4.84 7.12 14.42
CA LEU A 198 5.14 8.55 14.29
C LEU A 198 6.65 8.84 14.28
N GLY A 199 7.50 7.83 14.33
CA GLY A 199 8.95 7.94 14.40
C GLY A 199 9.49 8.85 13.31
N GLY A 200 10.13 9.96 13.68
CA GLY A 200 10.65 10.94 12.73
C GLY A 200 9.73 12.15 12.47
N PHE A 201 8.48 12.14 12.92
CA PHE A 201 7.59 13.30 12.85
C PHE A 201 8.04 14.35 13.87
N GLU A 202 8.14 15.61 13.47
CA GLU A 202 8.50 16.70 14.37
C GLU A 202 7.28 17.55 14.72
N ALA A 203 7.01 17.65 16.02
CA ALA A 203 5.92 18.48 16.55
C ALA A 203 6.40 19.27 17.78
N ALA A 204 5.67 20.32 18.16
CA ALA A 204 5.99 21.07 19.36
C ALA A 204 6.06 20.14 20.59
N GLY A 205 7.10 20.29 21.42
CA GLY A 205 7.28 19.47 22.61
C GLY A 205 6.03 19.39 23.51
N SER A 206 5.32 20.51 23.65
CA SER A 206 4.09 20.62 24.45
C SER A 206 2.88 19.90 23.84
N ALA A 207 2.87 19.67 22.54
CA ALA A 207 1.75 19.04 21.81
C ALA A 207 1.80 17.51 21.85
N TRP A 208 2.96 16.90 22.08
CA TRP A 208 3.12 15.44 22.05
C TRP A 208 2.17 14.72 23.01
N GLU A 209 2.22 15.03 24.30
CA GLU A 209 1.32 14.36 25.25
C GLU A 209 -0.11 14.91 25.18
N SER A 210 -0.26 16.22 25.05
CA SER A 210 -1.55 16.89 25.18
C SER A 210 -2.48 16.68 23.97
N GLN A 211 -1.92 16.63 22.76
CA GLN A 211 -2.69 16.63 21.49
C GLN A 211 -2.40 15.41 20.60
N ILE A 212 -1.20 14.81 20.67
CA ILE A 212 -0.82 13.71 19.77
C ILE A 212 -1.10 12.35 20.42
N LEU A 213 -0.51 12.09 21.60
CA LEU A 213 -0.60 10.79 22.27
C LEU A 213 -1.97 10.58 22.91
N ARG A 214 -2.54 11.59 23.60
CA ARG A 214 -3.88 11.49 24.21
C ARG A 214 -5.00 11.20 23.20
N VAL A 215 -4.85 11.61 21.94
CA VAL A 215 -5.84 11.33 20.90
C VAL A 215 -5.74 9.87 20.42
N ARG A 216 -4.54 9.28 20.51
CA ARG A 216 -4.20 7.94 20.00
C ARG A 216 -4.22 6.84 21.04
N MET A 217 -4.15 7.22 22.32
CA MET A 217 -4.08 6.32 23.46
C MET A 217 -5.30 6.50 24.35
N ALA A 218 -5.98 5.41 24.67
CA ALA A 218 -7.04 5.43 25.66
C ALA A 218 -6.44 5.39 27.08
N LYS A 219 -6.93 6.31 27.94
CA LYS A 219 -6.45 6.50 29.32
C LYS A 219 -4.91 6.68 29.42
N TYR A 220 -4.32 7.45 28.52
CA TYR A 220 -2.88 7.73 28.50
C TYR A 220 -2.34 8.20 29.86
N GLN A 221 -1.25 7.59 30.31
CA GLN A 221 -0.51 7.97 31.52
C GLN A 221 0.93 8.40 31.13
N PRO A 222 1.41 9.57 31.59
CA PRO A 222 2.76 10.06 31.30
C PRO A 222 3.89 9.10 31.69
N GLU A 223 3.67 8.29 32.73
CA GLU A 223 4.65 7.32 33.25
C GLU A 223 5.02 6.23 32.23
N TRP A 224 4.14 5.92 31.28
CA TRP A 224 4.44 4.93 30.24
C TRP A 224 5.53 5.45 29.31
N LEU A 225 5.48 6.73 28.94
CA LEU A 225 6.51 7.34 28.10
C LEU A 225 7.84 7.41 28.83
N ASP A 226 7.82 7.76 30.12
CA ASP A 226 9.04 7.84 30.93
C ASP A 226 9.73 6.48 31.07
N ARG A 227 8.96 5.40 31.30
CA ARG A 227 9.50 4.03 31.34
C ARG A 227 10.07 3.59 30.00
N LEU A 228 9.42 3.93 28.89
CA LEU A 228 9.94 3.62 27.54
C LEU A 228 11.23 4.39 27.23
N CYS A 229 11.35 5.64 27.67
CA CYS A 229 12.58 6.40 27.50
C CYS A 229 13.72 5.85 28.40
N LEU A 230 13.42 5.59 29.68
CA LEU A 230 14.40 5.06 30.64
C LEU A 230 14.87 3.64 30.33
N SER A 231 14.00 2.79 29.77
CA SER A 231 14.39 1.47 29.27
C SER A 231 15.22 1.53 27.99
N GLY A 232 15.30 2.70 27.35
CA GLY A 232 16.00 2.90 26.09
C GLY A 232 15.25 2.36 24.87
N ALA A 233 13.96 2.02 25.00
CA ALA A 233 13.12 1.62 23.86
C ALA A 233 12.77 2.83 22.98
N VAL A 234 12.52 3.99 23.61
CA VAL A 234 12.18 5.24 22.94
C VAL A 234 13.25 6.28 23.22
N MET A 235 13.51 7.11 22.22
CA MET A 235 14.35 8.28 22.32
C MET A 235 13.59 9.50 21.81
N TRP A 236 13.98 10.68 22.27
CA TRP A 236 13.41 11.94 21.81
C TRP A 236 14.50 12.93 21.43
N GLY A 237 14.19 13.86 20.54
CA GLY A 237 15.13 14.88 20.11
C GLY A 237 14.67 15.56 18.85
N ARG A 238 15.27 16.70 18.53
CA ARG A 238 15.03 17.38 17.28
C ARG A 238 15.95 16.80 16.20
N LEU A 239 15.35 16.31 15.13
CA LEU A 239 16.03 15.66 14.01
C LEU A 239 16.54 16.70 13.02
N THR A 240 15.74 17.72 12.69
CA THR A 240 16.18 18.75 11.74
C THR A 240 16.96 19.86 12.42
N PRO A 241 18.03 20.39 11.80
CA PRO A 241 18.70 21.57 12.31
C PRO A 241 17.71 22.74 12.38
N HIS A 242 17.86 23.59 13.40
CA HIS A 242 17.01 24.78 13.54
C HIS A 242 17.18 25.70 12.31
N PRO A 243 16.10 26.27 11.71
CA PRO A 243 16.21 27.11 10.50
C PRO A 243 17.22 28.27 10.62
N ARG A 244 17.31 28.89 11.80
CA ARG A 244 18.34 29.91 12.10
C ARG A 244 19.78 29.40 12.04
N LEU A 245 20.01 28.11 12.27
CA LEU A 245 21.32 27.48 12.08
C LEU A 245 21.61 27.26 10.58
N MET A 246 20.60 27.10 9.74
CA MET A 246 20.75 26.86 8.30
C MET A 246 20.88 28.15 7.45
N GLN A 247 20.47 29.31 7.97
CA GLN A 247 20.65 30.57 7.25
C GLN A 247 22.14 30.93 7.18
N GLU A 248 22.69 30.92 5.96
CA GLU A 248 24.01 31.47 5.63
C GLU A 248 23.90 33.00 5.55
N LEU A 249 24.52 33.68 6.52
CA LEU A 249 25.05 35.05 6.45
C LEU A 249 24.18 36.12 5.75
N SER A 250 23.30 36.77 6.51
CA SER A 250 23.15 38.23 6.38
C SER A 250 24.06 38.88 7.42
N ALA A 251 24.90 39.83 7.00
CA ALA A 251 25.95 40.48 7.79
C ALA A 251 25.41 41.41 8.90
N GLY A 252 24.64 40.87 9.82
CA GLY A 252 24.24 41.52 11.07
C GLY A 252 24.52 40.60 12.26
N PRO A 253 24.71 41.14 13.48
CA PRO A 253 24.99 40.34 14.67
C PRO A 253 23.93 39.24 14.82
N GLY A 254 24.42 38.00 14.82
CA GLY A 254 23.65 36.79 14.58
C GLY A 254 22.45 36.62 15.52
N ARG A 255 21.29 36.37 14.92
CA ARG A 255 20.07 35.99 15.65
C ARG A 255 20.23 34.57 16.17
N ARG A 256 20.69 34.44 17.41
CA ARG A 256 20.86 33.18 18.17
C ARG A 256 19.58 32.32 18.16
N VAL A 257 19.72 31.03 18.44
CA VAL A 257 18.56 30.15 18.70
C VAL A 257 17.90 30.63 19.98
N VAL A 258 16.68 31.17 19.87
CA VAL A 258 15.90 31.56 21.05
C VAL A 258 14.98 30.41 21.38
N PRO A 259 15.13 29.78 22.54
CA PRO A 259 14.27 28.68 22.93
C PRO A 259 12.83 29.15 23.06
N THR A 260 11.89 28.43 22.44
CA THR A 260 10.46 28.69 22.60
C THR A 260 9.77 27.41 23.06
N ARG A 261 8.64 27.54 23.76
CA ARG A 261 7.80 26.38 24.15
C ARG A 261 7.28 25.56 22.96
N VAL A 262 7.44 26.08 21.74
CA VAL A 262 7.00 25.48 20.48
C VAL A 262 8.19 24.81 19.77
N ALA A 263 9.34 24.65 20.43
CA ALA A 263 10.48 23.95 19.86
C ALA A 263 10.06 22.55 19.37
N PRO A 264 10.25 22.25 18.07
CA PRO A 264 9.86 20.98 17.51
C PRO A 264 10.80 19.90 18.01
N VAL A 265 10.23 18.78 18.43
CA VAL A 265 10.93 17.56 18.83
C VAL A 265 10.23 16.37 18.18
N SER A 266 10.97 15.30 17.98
CA SER A 266 10.46 14.01 17.52
C SER A 266 10.58 12.97 18.64
N LEU A 267 9.64 12.02 18.65
CA LEU A 267 9.71 10.77 19.40
C LEU A 267 9.92 9.63 18.40
N PHE A 268 10.88 8.76 18.67
CA PHE A 268 11.21 7.63 17.78
C PHE A 268 11.77 6.45 18.58
N ALA A 269 11.68 5.25 18.00
CA ALA A 269 12.31 4.09 18.59
C ALA A 269 13.84 4.22 18.52
N ARG A 270 14.54 3.79 19.58
CA ARG A 270 15.99 3.95 19.65
C ARG A 270 16.74 3.17 18.55
N GLU A 271 16.17 2.05 18.12
CA GLU A 271 16.67 1.26 16.98
C GLU A 271 16.73 2.05 15.66
N ASP A 272 15.91 3.09 15.52
CA ASP A 272 15.82 3.94 14.32
C ASP A 272 16.65 5.22 14.42
N ALA A 273 17.26 5.48 15.58
CA ALA A 273 17.96 6.72 15.87
C ALA A 273 19.11 6.99 14.88
N SER A 274 19.93 5.98 14.58
CA SER A 274 21.09 6.13 13.69
C SER A 274 20.65 6.61 12.30
N VAL A 275 19.60 6.00 11.75
CA VAL A 275 19.10 6.30 10.41
C VAL A 275 18.44 7.68 10.35
N LEU A 276 17.56 7.98 11.32
CA LEU A 276 16.86 9.26 11.37
C LEU A 276 17.81 10.45 11.60
N LEU A 277 18.85 10.25 12.42
CA LEU A 277 19.84 11.29 12.71
C LEU A 277 20.88 11.47 11.61
N ALA A 278 21.19 10.41 10.86
CA ALA A 278 22.09 10.46 9.71
C ALA A 278 21.51 11.28 8.55
N ALA A 279 20.19 11.22 8.33
CA ALA A 279 19.50 11.94 7.26
C ALA A 279 19.76 13.45 7.25
N THR A 280 20.04 14.04 8.41
CA THR A 280 20.34 15.48 8.58
C THR A 280 21.74 15.73 9.17
N GLY A 281 22.54 14.68 9.33
CA GLY A 281 23.83 14.73 10.00
C GLY A 281 24.89 15.55 9.25
N GLU A 282 24.96 15.38 7.93
CA GLU A 282 25.95 16.07 7.08
C GLU A 282 25.72 17.59 7.00
N GLU A 283 24.47 18.03 6.98
CA GLU A 283 24.15 19.46 7.02
C GLU A 283 24.58 20.08 8.35
N LEU A 284 24.27 19.41 9.47
CA LEU A 284 24.63 19.90 10.79
C LEU A 284 26.15 19.92 11.01
N ALA A 285 26.88 18.93 10.50
CA ALA A 285 28.34 18.84 10.62
C ALA A 285 29.08 19.98 9.89
N ARG A 286 28.48 20.55 8.83
CA ARG A 286 29.04 21.69 8.09
C ARG A 286 28.87 23.04 8.79
N LEU A 287 28.04 23.12 9.83
CA LEU A 287 27.71 24.38 10.49
C LEU A 287 28.76 24.75 11.54
N ASP A 288 29.22 26.00 11.50
CA ASP A 288 29.95 26.59 12.62
C ASP A 288 28.99 26.89 13.79
N LEU A 289 28.85 25.90 14.68
CA LEU A 289 28.03 26.02 15.88
C LEU A 289 28.60 27.00 16.92
N SER A 290 29.88 27.36 16.84
CA SER A 290 30.53 28.24 17.83
C SER A 290 30.12 29.71 17.68
N SER A 291 29.78 30.14 16.47
CA SER A 291 29.25 31.48 16.21
C SER A 291 27.73 31.60 16.38
N LYS A 292 27.01 30.46 16.42
CA LYS A 292 25.53 30.43 16.40
C LYS A 292 24.86 30.12 17.75
N LEU A 293 25.61 29.63 18.74
CA LEU A 293 25.13 29.28 20.08
C LEU A 293 25.54 30.32 21.14
N SER A 294 24.77 30.46 22.22
CA SER A 294 25.18 31.25 23.39
C SER A 294 26.41 30.67 24.11
N ALA A 295 27.12 31.50 24.89
CA ALA A 295 28.27 31.05 25.68
C ALA A 295 27.90 29.95 26.69
N PRO A 296 26.76 30.02 27.44
CA PRO A 296 26.28 28.91 28.26
C PRO A 296 26.07 27.61 27.47
N ALA A 297 25.37 27.68 26.34
CA ALA A 297 25.12 26.51 25.50
C ALA A 297 26.41 25.88 24.96
N GLN A 298 27.41 26.69 24.59
CA GLN A 298 28.72 26.21 24.17
C GLN A 298 29.49 25.52 25.30
N ALA A 299 29.48 26.10 26.50
CA ALA A 299 30.14 25.51 27.67
C ALA A 299 29.51 24.15 28.04
N ILE A 300 28.18 24.06 28.01
CA ILE A 300 27.45 22.82 28.25
C ILE A 300 27.77 21.78 27.18
N ARG A 301 27.78 22.18 25.90
CA ARG A 301 28.14 21.28 24.80
C ARG A 301 29.55 20.72 24.97
N ARG A 302 30.54 21.57 25.28
CA ARG A 302 31.92 21.12 25.55
C ARG A 302 31.99 20.16 26.73
N CYS A 303 31.30 20.48 27.83
CA CYS A 303 31.22 19.60 29.00
C CYS A 303 30.68 18.20 28.62
N LEU A 304 29.62 18.14 27.81
CA LEU A 304 29.06 16.88 27.30
C LEU A 304 29.96 16.16 26.28
N GLN A 305 30.77 16.89 25.50
CA GLN A 305 31.77 16.31 24.59
C GLN A 305 32.90 15.65 25.39
N ASP A 306 33.38 16.30 26.43
CA ASP A 306 34.54 15.85 27.21
C ASP A 306 34.18 14.74 28.21
N ARG A 307 33.02 14.85 28.87
CA ARG A 307 32.60 13.94 29.95
C ARG A 307 31.56 12.91 29.52
N GLY A 308 30.97 13.06 28.34
CA GLY A 308 29.86 12.25 27.90
C GLY A 308 28.54 12.59 28.61
N ALA A 309 27.64 11.60 28.66
CA ALA A 309 26.30 11.78 29.21
C ALA A 309 26.35 12.14 30.71
N SER A 310 25.86 13.32 31.06
CA SER A 310 26.01 13.90 32.40
C SER A 310 24.66 14.27 33.03
N PHE A 311 24.53 14.10 34.34
CA PHE A 311 23.37 14.61 35.07
C PHE A 311 23.35 16.14 35.14
N PHE A 312 22.19 16.74 35.42
CA PHE A 312 22.08 18.20 35.53
C PHE A 312 23.01 18.78 36.61
N SER A 313 23.16 18.10 37.75
CA SER A 313 24.11 18.49 38.80
C SER A 313 25.56 18.47 38.31
N GLU A 314 25.94 17.47 37.51
CA GLU A 314 27.29 17.37 36.95
C GLU A 314 27.55 18.47 35.92
N LEU A 315 26.55 18.86 35.14
CA LEU A 315 26.61 20.01 34.24
C LEU A 315 26.83 21.33 35.00
N LEU A 316 26.15 21.52 36.14
CA LEU A 316 26.37 22.70 36.99
C LEU A 316 27.81 22.77 37.51
N HIS A 317 28.30 21.67 38.08
CA HIS A 317 29.66 21.62 38.61
C HIS A 317 30.73 21.72 37.50
N GLY A 318 30.47 21.11 36.35
CA GLY A 318 31.39 21.07 35.20
C GLY A 318 31.52 22.41 34.47
N THR A 319 30.42 23.17 34.38
CA THR A 319 30.39 24.46 33.66
C THR A 319 30.59 25.67 34.57
N ARG A 320 30.35 25.53 35.88
CA ARG A 320 30.34 26.62 36.88
C ARG A 320 29.34 27.75 36.56
N LEU A 321 28.30 27.43 35.81
CA LEU A 321 27.18 28.34 35.49
C LEU A 321 26.11 28.29 36.58
N LEU A 322 25.25 29.31 36.61
CA LEU A 322 24.05 29.31 37.45
C LEU A 322 23.03 28.26 36.96
N ALA A 323 22.16 27.79 37.86
CA ALA A 323 21.12 26.81 37.52
C ALA A 323 20.23 27.25 36.35
N SER A 324 19.81 28.52 36.33
CA SER A 324 19.02 29.09 35.25
C SER A 324 19.78 29.15 33.92
N GLU A 325 21.08 29.45 33.95
CA GLU A 325 21.91 29.51 32.74
C GLU A 325 22.11 28.12 32.13
N VAL A 326 22.24 27.08 32.97
CA VAL A 326 22.28 25.69 32.50
C VAL A 326 20.93 25.26 31.93
N GLU A 327 19.81 25.62 32.58
CA GLU A 327 18.47 25.35 32.05
C GLU A 327 18.26 26.00 30.67
N ASP A 328 18.54 27.30 30.55
CA ASP A 328 18.39 28.05 29.31
C ASP A 328 19.33 27.53 28.21
N GLY A 329 20.58 27.22 28.57
CA GLY A 329 21.58 26.67 27.65
C GLY A 329 21.21 25.27 27.16
N VAL A 330 20.75 24.37 28.03
CA VAL A 330 20.23 23.05 27.62
C VAL A 330 19.00 23.23 26.74
N TRP A 331 18.12 24.17 27.06
CA TRP A 331 16.92 24.43 26.27
C TRP A 331 17.24 24.96 24.87
N GLU A 332 18.26 25.80 24.74
CA GLU A 332 18.84 26.22 23.46
C GLU A 332 19.40 25.04 22.67
N LEU A 333 20.16 24.16 23.32
CA LEU A 333 20.73 22.97 22.68
C LEU A 333 19.66 21.96 22.22
N VAL A 334 18.60 21.78 23.00
CA VAL A 334 17.43 20.97 22.60
C VAL A 334 16.72 21.60 21.41
N ALA A 335 16.45 22.91 21.46
CA ALA A 335 15.82 23.64 20.35
C ALA A 335 16.68 23.63 19.08
N ALA A 336 18.01 23.56 19.22
CA ALA A 336 18.97 23.41 18.13
C ALA A 336 19.09 21.97 17.59
N GLY A 337 18.60 20.96 18.32
CA GLY A 337 18.73 19.54 17.96
C GLY A 337 20.10 18.94 18.21
N LEU A 338 20.80 19.43 19.24
CA LEU A 338 22.15 19.01 19.61
C LEU A 338 22.18 18.08 20.82
N VAL A 339 21.16 18.15 21.68
CA VAL A 339 21.13 17.45 22.97
C VAL A 339 19.79 16.74 23.17
N THR A 340 19.83 15.63 23.91
CA THR A 340 18.70 14.82 24.36
C THR A 340 18.90 14.39 25.82
N ALA A 341 17.88 13.77 26.43
CA ALA A 341 17.99 13.18 27.77
C ALA A 341 17.30 11.81 27.86
N ASP A 342 17.75 10.99 28.81
CA ASP A 342 17.21 9.62 29.03
C ASP A 342 15.70 9.59 29.34
N GLY A 343 15.12 10.68 29.85
CA GLY A 343 13.71 10.75 30.23
C GLY A 343 12.99 11.91 29.54
N PHE A 344 11.70 11.72 29.22
CA PHE A 344 10.86 12.79 28.65
C PHE A 344 10.46 13.83 29.71
N ASP A 345 10.49 13.46 30.99
CA ASP A 345 10.25 14.37 32.10
C ASP A 345 11.20 15.59 32.14
N ASN A 346 12.46 15.39 31.73
CA ASN A 346 13.42 16.49 31.52
C ASN A 346 12.87 17.55 30.57
N LEU A 347 12.26 17.11 29.46
CA LEU A 347 11.65 18.00 28.49
C LEU A 347 10.40 18.68 29.05
N ARG A 348 9.54 17.96 29.79
CA ARG A 348 8.35 18.53 30.43
C ARG A 348 8.71 19.68 31.35
N ALA A 349 9.78 19.52 32.13
CA ALA A 349 10.26 20.52 33.06
C ALA A 349 10.80 21.79 32.36
N LEU A 350 11.40 21.66 31.17
CA LEU A 350 11.82 22.81 30.36
C LEU A 350 10.63 23.55 29.73
N ILE A 351 9.57 22.82 29.34
CA ILE A 351 8.35 23.42 28.77
C ILE A 351 7.55 24.17 29.84
N ASP A 352 7.36 23.56 31.01
CA ASP A 352 6.64 24.12 32.16
C ASP A 352 7.49 24.13 33.44
N PRO A 353 8.29 25.19 33.66
CA PRO A 353 9.12 25.31 34.85
C PRO A 353 8.34 25.36 36.18
N LYS A 354 7.03 25.67 36.14
CA LYS A 354 6.21 25.71 37.37
C LYS A 354 5.99 24.32 37.96
N ARG A 355 6.04 23.26 37.14
CA ARG A 355 5.97 21.86 37.63
C ARG A 355 7.08 21.55 38.63
N ARG A 356 8.32 21.96 38.35
CA ARG A 356 9.46 21.76 39.27
C ARG A 356 9.23 22.44 40.63
N ARG A 357 8.59 23.62 40.64
CA ARG A 357 8.33 24.37 41.89
C ARG A 357 7.22 23.76 42.73
N ALA A 358 6.19 23.21 42.09
CA ALA A 358 5.09 22.53 42.78
C ALA A 358 5.55 21.21 43.43
N GLU A 359 6.42 20.46 42.75
CA GLU A 359 7.00 19.20 43.27
C GLU A 359 7.97 19.44 44.43
N ALA A 360 8.66 20.59 44.46
CA ALA A 360 9.52 20.97 45.59
C ALA A 360 8.74 21.36 46.87
N SER A 361 7.46 21.74 46.74
CA SER A 361 6.61 22.14 47.87
C SER A 361 5.92 20.97 48.56
N ASP A 362 5.67 19.87 47.85
CA ASP A 362 4.98 18.69 48.39
C ASP A 362 5.99 17.71 49.00
N ARG A 363 6.44 18.00 50.22
CA ARG A 363 7.42 17.21 50.99
C ARG A 363 7.01 15.73 51.20
N SER A 364 5.75 15.36 50.93
CA SER A 364 5.20 14.02 51.16
C SER A 364 5.44 13.04 50.00
N ARG A 365 5.61 13.55 48.78
CA ARG A 365 6.07 12.77 47.63
C ARG A 365 7.54 13.08 47.45
N ARG A 366 8.42 12.11 47.75
CA ARG A 366 9.86 12.21 47.45
C ARG A 366 10.04 12.93 46.11
N PRO A 367 10.89 13.95 45.99
CA PRO A 367 11.20 14.52 44.69
C PRO A 367 11.63 13.34 43.83
N ARG A 368 10.82 12.98 42.82
CA ARG A 368 11.29 12.09 41.78
C ARG A 368 12.39 12.91 41.15
N HIS A 369 13.64 12.69 41.56
CA HIS A 369 14.76 13.32 40.91
C HIS A 369 14.53 13.11 39.42
N VAL A 370 14.41 14.23 38.71
CA VAL A 370 14.28 14.34 37.27
C VAL A 370 15.31 13.40 36.67
N GLY A 371 14.87 12.20 36.35
CA GLY A 371 15.75 11.05 36.16
C GLY A 371 16.22 11.04 34.74
N GLY A 372 17.49 11.32 34.52
CA GLY A 372 18.13 11.10 33.23
C GLY A 372 19.34 11.95 33.01
N ARG A 373 20.32 11.38 32.32
CA ARG A 373 21.51 12.10 31.89
C ARG A 373 21.18 12.86 30.62
N TRP A 374 21.73 14.06 30.52
CA TRP A 374 21.79 14.82 29.28
C TRP A 374 22.94 14.30 28.44
N SER A 375 22.72 14.12 27.15
CA SER A 375 23.74 13.61 26.23
C SER A 375 23.65 14.34 24.89
N LEU A 376 24.76 14.32 24.15
CA LEU A 376 24.75 14.80 22.77
C LEU A 376 23.90 13.87 21.92
N LEU A 377 23.01 14.44 21.12
CA LEU A 377 22.14 13.68 20.23
C LEU A 377 22.95 13.00 19.11
N ARG A 378 24.07 13.60 18.70
CA ARG A 378 24.99 13.08 17.69
C ARG A 378 26.42 13.11 18.24
N PRO A 379 26.87 12.07 18.96
CA PRO A 379 28.18 12.06 19.62
C PRO A 379 29.35 12.03 18.62
N THR A 380 29.15 11.43 17.44
CA THR A 380 30.18 11.25 16.41
C THR A 380 29.57 11.41 15.03
N ALA A 381 30.05 12.40 14.27
CA ALA A 381 29.78 12.51 12.83
C ALA A 381 30.68 11.51 12.11
N SER A 382 30.27 10.24 12.02
CA SER A 382 30.85 9.32 11.05
C SER A 382 30.31 9.68 9.67
N SER A 383 31.19 9.92 8.69
CA SER A 383 30.77 10.11 7.30
C SER A 383 29.99 8.87 6.85
N PRO A 384 28.76 9.00 6.36
CA PRO A 384 28.00 7.84 5.92
C PRO A 384 28.62 7.28 4.63
N ASP A 385 28.87 5.97 4.59
CA ASP A 385 29.19 5.27 3.35
C ASP A 385 27.98 5.30 2.41
N ALA A 386 28.21 5.26 1.09
CA ALA A 386 27.14 5.29 0.08
C ALA A 386 26.06 4.21 0.29
N ARG A 387 26.43 3.06 0.86
CA ARG A 387 25.51 1.97 1.23
C ARG A 387 24.60 2.34 2.40
N ALA A 388 25.13 3.04 3.40
CA ALA A 388 24.36 3.55 4.54
C ALA A 388 23.34 4.61 4.09
N THR A 389 23.67 5.43 3.10
CA THR A 389 22.75 6.42 2.51
C THR A 389 21.58 5.74 1.77
N ALA A 390 21.84 4.68 1.01
CA ALA A 390 20.80 3.93 0.33
C ALA A 390 19.86 3.20 1.31
N GLU A 391 20.42 2.58 2.35
CA GLU A 391 19.67 1.94 3.43
C GLU A 391 18.84 2.97 4.23
N ALA A 392 19.39 4.18 4.43
CA ALA A 392 18.66 5.28 5.06
C ALA A 392 17.45 5.73 4.22
N GLY A 393 17.61 5.86 2.90
CA GLY A 393 16.53 6.21 1.98
C GLY A 393 15.39 5.18 2.01
N GLU A 394 15.70 3.89 1.97
CA GLU A 394 14.71 2.83 2.07
C GLU A 394 14.01 2.82 3.44
N ARG A 395 14.75 3.03 4.54
CA ARG A 395 14.16 3.08 5.88
C ARG A 395 13.22 4.27 6.05
N VAL A 396 13.59 5.45 5.52
CA VAL A 396 12.71 6.64 5.50
C VAL A 396 11.46 6.34 4.68
N ALA A 397 11.59 5.72 3.51
CA ALA A 397 10.45 5.32 2.68
C ALA A 397 9.51 4.36 3.45
N ARG A 398 10.05 3.35 4.13
CA ARG A 398 9.28 2.44 4.99
C ARG A 398 8.63 3.17 6.17
N GLN A 399 9.31 4.13 6.79
CA GLN A 399 8.77 4.93 7.88
C GLN A 399 7.57 5.78 7.42
N LEU A 400 7.65 6.38 6.23
CA LEU A 400 6.54 7.16 5.66
C LEU A 400 5.35 6.26 5.32
N LEU A 401 5.58 5.08 4.75
CA LEU A 401 4.53 4.08 4.54
C LEU A 401 3.90 3.61 5.85
N GLN A 402 4.71 3.35 6.88
CA GLN A 402 4.20 2.98 8.20
C GLN A 402 3.35 4.11 8.81
N ARG A 403 3.75 5.38 8.62
CA ARG A 403 3.05 6.54 9.18
C ARG A 403 1.75 6.89 8.47
N TYR A 404 1.72 6.78 7.14
CA TYR A 404 0.61 7.29 6.32
C TYR A 404 -0.18 6.21 5.60
N GLY A 405 0.38 5.01 5.42
CA GLY A 405 -0.19 3.93 4.61
C GLY A 405 -0.10 4.19 3.11
N VAL A 406 -0.48 5.39 2.67
CA VAL A 406 -0.40 5.86 1.28
C VAL A 406 0.51 7.09 1.22
N VAL A 407 1.51 7.07 0.34
CA VAL A 407 2.48 8.16 0.20
C VAL A 407 2.40 8.76 -1.20
N PHE A 408 2.31 10.08 -1.28
CA PHE A 408 2.30 10.86 -2.51
C PHE A 408 3.17 12.11 -2.35
N ARG A 409 3.53 12.76 -3.46
CA ARG A 409 4.51 13.85 -3.46
C ARG A 409 4.17 15.01 -2.51
N ASP A 410 2.93 15.50 -2.55
CA ASP A 410 2.52 16.68 -1.78
C ASP A 410 2.48 16.43 -0.26
N LEU A 411 2.40 15.17 0.15
CA LEU A 411 2.49 14.75 1.54
C LEU A 411 3.83 15.15 2.16
N LEU A 412 4.92 15.12 1.38
CA LEU A 412 6.26 15.45 1.86
C LEU A 412 6.38 16.89 2.36
N ALA A 413 5.49 17.80 1.94
CA ALA A 413 5.45 19.16 2.48
C ALA A 413 5.07 19.20 3.98
N ARG A 414 4.56 18.10 4.54
CA ARG A 414 4.26 17.94 5.97
C ARG A 414 5.41 17.30 6.76
N GLU A 415 6.45 16.83 6.08
CA GLU A 415 7.59 16.14 6.67
C GLU A 415 8.79 17.07 6.78
N SER A 416 9.52 16.95 7.90
CA SER A 416 10.74 17.72 8.13
C SER A 416 11.99 16.98 7.68
N ILE A 417 11.95 15.65 7.61
CA ILE A 417 13.03 14.82 7.03
C ILE A 417 12.85 14.82 5.52
N VAL A 418 13.54 15.74 4.84
CA VAL A 418 13.36 15.97 3.40
C VAL A 418 14.29 15.08 2.59
N SER A 419 13.85 13.86 2.26
CA SER A 419 14.40 13.13 1.11
C SER A 419 13.73 13.61 -0.17
N SER A 420 14.44 13.63 -1.29
CA SER A 420 13.82 14.02 -2.55
C SER A 420 12.74 12.99 -2.95
N TRP A 421 11.62 13.46 -3.50
CA TRP A 421 10.56 12.55 -4.00
C TRP A 421 11.11 11.55 -5.03
N ARG A 422 12.12 11.95 -5.81
CA ARG A 422 12.76 11.08 -6.80
C ARG A 422 13.41 9.87 -6.13
N ASP A 423 14.13 10.08 -5.04
CA ASP A 423 14.83 9.00 -4.33
C ASP A 423 13.84 8.06 -3.64
N LEU A 424 12.79 8.62 -3.03
CA LEU A 424 11.72 7.84 -2.41
C LEU A 424 10.94 7.02 -3.45
N LEU A 425 10.65 7.58 -4.63
CA LEU A 425 9.96 6.88 -5.71
C LEU A 425 10.76 5.66 -6.22
N VAL A 426 12.10 5.78 -6.30
CA VAL A 426 12.96 4.64 -6.62
C VAL A 426 12.84 3.56 -5.56
N CYS A 427 12.80 3.93 -4.28
CA CYS A 427 12.60 2.97 -3.19
C CYS A 427 11.24 2.27 -3.28
N TYR A 428 10.15 3.03 -3.48
CA TYR A 428 8.80 2.45 -3.58
C TYR A 428 8.66 1.48 -4.76
N ARG A 429 9.23 1.81 -5.92
CA ARG A 429 9.24 0.92 -7.09
C ARG A 429 10.02 -0.37 -6.91
N ARG A 430 10.94 -0.44 -5.93
CA ARG A 430 11.67 -1.67 -5.59
C ARG A 430 10.91 -2.53 -4.56
N LEU A 431 9.95 -1.93 -3.86
CA LEU A 431 9.11 -2.62 -2.88
C LEU A 431 7.83 -3.21 -3.51
N GLU A 432 7.38 -2.63 -4.62
CA GLU A 432 6.42 -3.23 -5.57
C GLU A 432 7.04 -4.42 -6.29
#